data_AF-A0A4Q4YNN6-F1
#
_entry.id   AF-A0A4Q4YNN6-F1
#
_cell.length_a   1.000
_cell.length_b   1.000
_cell.length_c   1.000
_cell.angle_alpha   90.00
_cell.angle_beta   90.00
_cell.angle_gamma   90.00
#
_symmetry.space_group_name_H-M   'P 1'
#
loop_
_entity.id
_entity.type
_entity.pdbx_description
1 polymer ?
#
loop_
_entity_poly.entity_id
_entity_poly.type
_entity_poly.pdbx_seq_one_letter_code
_entity_poly.pdbx_strand_id
1 'polypeptide(L)'
;MGQYLDITESERSRRRMEVRRALYQRAASSKVHTEVMEVAQQRAAIVRPLQSLLTPAVPASAEAVAGLGRLAFLPNEVVMMVLQHCTVRTLFKLQRVNRATGMMVRLLPNFSHITNAAKGMLERAIVKRLIAILTFNRIRHLLMSNTCENCGKGGSSFQITMVKVLCYECRAPPRTWIRGAKGKAKVPPKLNAIKH
;
A
#
# COMPACT_ATOMS: atom_id res chain seq x y z
N MET A 1 11.37 -2.26 -59.11
CA MET A 1 11.88 -3.64 -59.02
C MET A 1 12.01 -4.01 -57.55
N GLY A 2 11.03 -4.72 -56.98
CA GLY A 2 11.08 -5.20 -55.60
C GLY A 2 11.17 -6.72 -55.61
N GLN A 3 12.31 -7.26 -55.19
CA GLN A 3 12.55 -8.70 -55.12
C GLN A 3 11.78 -9.28 -53.92
N TYR A 4 10.77 -10.08 -54.21
CA TYR A 4 10.01 -10.85 -53.21
C TYR A 4 10.85 -12.09 -52.87
N LEU A 5 11.47 -12.12 -51.69
CA LEU A 5 12.24 -13.26 -51.21
C LEU A 5 11.28 -14.39 -50.82
N ASP A 6 11.22 -15.41 -51.68
CA ASP A 6 10.46 -16.62 -51.45
C ASP A 6 11.18 -17.48 -50.40
N ILE A 7 10.75 -17.35 -49.14
CA ILE A 7 11.28 -18.14 -48.04
C ILE A 7 10.74 -19.56 -48.20
N THR A 8 11.59 -20.47 -48.69
CA THR A 8 11.25 -21.89 -48.88
C THR A 8 10.71 -22.52 -47.59
N GLU A 9 9.72 -23.41 -47.71
CA GLU A 9 9.09 -24.09 -46.55
C GLU A 9 10.09 -24.82 -45.64
N SER A 10 11.21 -25.25 -46.21
CA SER A 10 12.34 -25.85 -45.49
C SER A 10 12.91 -24.92 -44.41
N GLU A 11 13.08 -23.64 -44.73
CA GLU A 11 13.61 -22.61 -43.82
C GLU A 11 12.63 -22.36 -42.65
N ARG A 12 11.33 -22.36 -42.93
CA ARG A 12 10.28 -22.22 -41.91
C ARG A 12 10.23 -23.43 -40.98
N SER A 13 10.38 -24.64 -41.53
CA SER A 13 10.41 -25.88 -40.74
C SER A 13 11.61 -25.92 -39.79
N ARG A 14 12.80 -25.53 -40.28
CA ARG A 14 14.03 -25.43 -39.48
C ARG A 14 13.87 -24.44 -38.32
N ARG A 15 13.34 -23.24 -38.58
CA ARG A 15 13.10 -22.23 -37.53
C ARG A 15 12.12 -22.72 -36.46
N ARG A 16 11.07 -23.47 -36.83
CA ARG A 16 10.13 -24.06 -35.85
C ARG A 16 10.80 -25.11 -34.96
N MET A 17 11.70 -25.91 -35.52
CA MET A 17 12.43 -26.92 -34.75
C MET A 17 13.42 -26.27 -33.78
N GLU A 18 14.13 -25.23 -34.20
CA GLU A 18 15.06 -24.47 -33.35
C GLU A 18 14.34 -23.79 -32.18
N VAL A 19 13.17 -23.19 -32.41
CA VAL A 19 12.33 -22.60 -31.35
C VAL A 19 11.88 -23.66 -30.34
N ARG A 20 11.44 -24.84 -30.81
CA ARG A 20 11.07 -25.95 -29.90
C ARG A 20 12.26 -26.41 -29.06
N ARG A 21 13.44 -26.59 -29.68
CA ARG A 21 14.66 -27.00 -28.96
C ARG A 21 15.05 -25.99 -27.87
N ALA A 22 14.94 -24.69 -28.14
CA ALA A 22 15.21 -23.64 -27.16
C ALA A 22 14.21 -23.66 -25.98
N LEU A 23 12.94 -23.94 -26.24
CA LEU A 23 11.91 -24.08 -25.19
C LEU A 23 12.19 -25.28 -24.28
N TYR A 24 12.56 -26.43 -24.86
CA TYR A 24 12.92 -27.61 -24.07
C TYR A 24 14.17 -27.39 -23.22
N GLN A 25 15.19 -26.70 -23.75
CA GLN A 25 16.39 -26.34 -22.99
C GLN A 25 16.09 -25.40 -21.81
N ARG A 26 15.20 -24.40 -22.00
CA ARG A 26 14.76 -23.52 -20.90
C ARG A 26 13.96 -24.28 -19.84
N ALA A 27 13.06 -25.17 -20.26
CA ALA A 27 12.28 -25.99 -19.32
C ALA A 27 13.17 -26.93 -18.50
N ALA A 28 14.18 -27.54 -19.13
CA ALA A 28 15.15 -28.39 -18.44
C ALA A 28 16.00 -27.58 -17.43
N SER A 29 16.50 -26.41 -17.82
CA SER A 29 17.27 -25.53 -16.93
C SER A 29 16.43 -25.02 -15.74
N SER A 30 15.14 -24.73 -15.94
CA SER A 30 14.22 -24.31 -14.87
C SER A 30 13.96 -25.41 -13.86
N LYS A 31 13.86 -26.68 -14.29
CA LYS A 31 13.69 -27.82 -13.38
C LYS A 31 14.93 -28.00 -12.50
N VAL A 32 16.12 -27.95 -13.10
CA VAL A 32 17.40 -28.03 -12.36
C VAL A 32 17.52 -26.91 -11.33
N HIS A 33 17.15 -25.68 -11.66
CA HIS A 33 17.19 -24.56 -10.70
C HIS A 33 16.21 -24.76 -9.53
N THR A 34 15.04 -25.32 -9.78
CA THR A 34 14.03 -25.57 -8.74
C THR A 34 14.52 -26.65 -7.77
N GLU A 35 15.09 -27.74 -8.30
CA GLU A 35 15.67 -28.83 -7.50
C GLU A 35 16.86 -28.36 -6.67
N VAL A 36 17.75 -27.51 -7.24
CA VAL A 36 18.89 -26.94 -6.51
C VAL A 36 18.42 -26.03 -5.36
N MET A 37 17.36 -25.24 -5.57
CA MET A 37 16.79 -24.41 -4.49
C MET A 37 16.15 -25.25 -3.38
N GLU A 38 15.47 -26.34 -3.73
CA GLU A 38 14.82 -27.23 -2.76
C GLU A 38 15.87 -27.97 -1.89
N VAL A 39 16.95 -28.45 -2.51
CA VAL A 39 18.08 -29.07 -1.79
C VAL A 39 18.80 -28.05 -0.90
N ALA A 40 18.96 -26.79 -1.34
CA ALA A 40 19.54 -25.73 -0.51
C ALA A 40 18.65 -25.40 0.71
N GLN A 41 17.33 -25.41 0.52
CA GLN A 41 16.37 -25.18 1.60
C GLN A 41 16.33 -26.33 2.61
N GLN A 42 16.42 -27.58 2.14
CA GLN A 42 16.55 -28.75 3.01
C GLN A 42 17.87 -28.76 3.80
N ARG A 43 18.99 -28.40 3.16
CA ARG A 43 20.29 -28.26 3.85
C ARG A 43 20.28 -27.14 4.89
N ALA A 44 19.63 -26.02 4.61
CA ALA A 44 19.46 -24.94 5.59
C ALA A 44 18.60 -25.35 6.79
N ALA A 45 17.63 -26.27 6.60
CA ALA A 45 16.82 -26.82 7.67
C ALA A 45 17.59 -27.82 8.56
N ILE A 46 18.49 -28.62 7.98
CA ILE A 46 19.28 -29.63 8.70
C ILE A 46 20.41 -29.00 9.53
N VAL A 47 21.01 -27.89 9.07
CA VAL A 47 22.15 -27.21 9.74
C VAL A 47 21.70 -26.32 10.91
N ARG A 48 20.40 -26.10 11.12
CA ARG A 48 19.88 -25.51 12.36
C ARG A 48 19.34 -26.63 13.25
N PRO A 49 20.10 -27.10 14.26
CA PRO A 49 19.51 -27.82 15.36
C PRO A 49 18.39 -26.96 15.93
N LEU A 50 17.15 -27.41 15.74
CA LEU A 50 15.99 -26.93 16.46
C LEU A 50 16.22 -27.26 17.94
N GLN A 51 16.95 -26.39 18.65
CA GLN A 51 16.73 -26.19 20.07
C GLN A 51 15.35 -25.54 20.23
N SER A 52 14.32 -26.33 19.94
CA SER A 52 12.97 -26.12 20.44
C SER A 52 13.02 -26.41 21.93
N LEU A 53 13.57 -25.44 22.68
CA LEU A 53 13.35 -25.34 24.10
C LEU A 53 11.84 -25.19 24.29
N LEU A 54 11.21 -26.31 24.66
CA LEU A 54 9.95 -26.39 25.41
C LEU A 54 10.12 -25.58 26.69
N THR A 55 10.11 -24.26 26.54
CA THR A 55 9.85 -23.34 27.62
C THR A 55 8.34 -23.21 27.62
N PRO A 56 7.62 -23.52 28.72
CA PRO A 56 6.24 -23.12 28.81
C PRO A 56 6.24 -21.61 28.61
N ALA A 57 5.56 -21.15 27.57
CA ALA A 57 5.37 -19.73 27.32
C ALA A 57 4.61 -19.19 28.53
N VAL A 58 5.35 -18.68 29.51
CA VAL A 58 4.79 -17.84 30.56
C VAL A 58 4.01 -16.79 29.79
N PRO A 59 2.66 -16.71 29.95
CA PRO A 59 1.90 -15.70 29.25
C PRO A 59 2.53 -14.37 29.64
N ALA A 60 3.13 -13.70 28.67
CA ALA A 60 3.80 -12.42 28.90
C ALA A 60 2.76 -11.49 29.52
N SER A 61 2.81 -11.35 30.86
CA SER A 61 1.83 -10.71 31.75
C SER A 61 1.16 -9.57 31.02
N ALA A 62 -0.17 -9.50 30.91
CA ALA A 62 -0.88 -8.50 30.09
C ALA A 62 -0.51 -7.04 30.43
N GLU A 63 0.08 -6.80 31.61
CA GLU A 63 0.38 -5.49 32.15
C GLU A 63 1.64 -4.85 31.57
N ALA A 64 1.60 -3.53 31.51
CA ALA A 64 2.75 -2.72 31.17
C ALA A 64 3.68 -2.62 32.38
N VAL A 65 4.77 -3.40 32.35
CA VAL A 65 5.80 -3.38 33.40
C VAL A 65 6.58 -2.07 33.42
N ALA A 66 6.63 -1.35 32.29
CA ALA A 66 7.25 -0.02 32.17
C ALA A 66 6.19 1.06 31.90
N GLY A 67 6.21 2.13 32.71
CA GLY A 67 5.35 3.31 32.53
C GLY A 67 5.70 4.11 31.27
N LEU A 68 4.94 5.17 30.97
CA LEU A 68 5.09 6.00 29.76
C LEU A 68 6.37 6.86 29.71
N GLY A 69 7.29 6.71 30.68
CA GLY A 69 8.49 7.52 30.80
C GLY A 69 8.17 9.00 30.96
N ARG A 70 8.83 9.87 30.20
CA ARG A 70 8.56 11.32 30.26
C ARG A 70 7.15 11.72 29.81
N LEU A 71 6.44 10.87 29.07
CA LEU A 71 5.05 11.12 28.70
C LEU A 71 4.09 10.92 29.89
N ALA A 72 4.52 10.25 30.97
CA ALA A 72 3.72 10.08 32.18
C ALA A 72 3.52 11.39 32.97
N PHE A 73 4.33 12.42 32.70
CA PHE A 73 4.14 13.75 33.29
C PHE A 73 2.99 14.54 32.65
N LEU A 74 2.48 14.08 31.51
CA LEU A 74 1.37 14.73 30.80
C LEU A 74 0.04 14.08 31.22
N PRO A 75 -1.05 14.86 31.32
CA PRO A 75 -2.39 14.30 31.43
C PRO A 75 -2.69 13.37 30.25
N ASN A 76 -3.46 12.30 30.50
CA ASN A 76 -3.77 11.29 29.49
C ASN A 76 -4.41 11.90 28.24
N GLU A 77 -5.25 12.92 28.42
CA GLU A 77 -5.92 13.66 27.36
C GLU A 77 -4.89 14.32 26.42
N VAL A 78 -3.84 14.91 26.99
CA VAL A 78 -2.76 15.55 26.23
C VAL A 78 -1.98 14.51 25.45
N VAL A 79 -1.66 13.37 26.07
CA VAL A 79 -1.00 12.26 25.38
C VAL A 79 -1.85 11.77 24.21
N MET A 80 -3.16 11.59 24.41
CA MET A 80 -4.08 11.16 23.36
C MET A 80 -4.17 12.18 22.21
N MET A 81 -4.22 13.48 22.50
CA MET A 81 -4.17 14.53 21.47
C MET A 81 -2.87 14.43 20.65
N VAL A 82 -1.72 14.30 21.31
CA VAL A 82 -0.42 14.14 20.61
C VAL A 82 -0.43 12.91 19.72
N LEU A 83 -0.94 11.78 20.21
CA LEU A 83 -1.03 10.54 19.43
C LEU A 83 -1.97 10.68 18.22
N GLN A 84 -3.08 11.42 18.32
CA GLN A 84 -3.97 11.68 17.18
C GLN A 84 -3.29 12.47 16.05
N HIS A 85 -2.37 13.37 16.40
CA HIS A 85 -1.60 14.16 15.44
C HIS A 85 -0.31 13.49 14.95
N CYS A 86 0.07 12.35 15.53
CA CYS A 86 1.21 11.58 15.05
C CYS A 86 0.96 10.97 13.66
N THR A 87 2.04 10.78 12.91
CA THR A 87 2.01 9.99 11.68
C THR A 87 1.73 8.53 12.00
N VAL A 88 1.10 7.82 11.06
CA VAL A 88 0.85 6.38 11.22
C VAL A 88 2.15 5.61 11.39
N ARG A 89 3.23 6.01 10.70
CA ARG A 89 4.57 5.43 10.89
C ARG A 89 5.07 5.63 12.32
N THR A 90 4.91 6.83 12.87
CA THR A 90 5.29 7.12 14.26
C THR A 90 4.49 6.28 15.24
N LEU A 91 3.17 6.15 15.03
CA LEU A 91 2.31 5.33 15.89
C LEU A 91 2.73 3.85 15.90
N PHE A 92 3.04 3.27 14.74
CA PHE A 92 3.55 1.89 14.67
C PHE A 92 4.92 1.72 15.35
N LYS A 93 5.79 2.74 15.27
CA LYS A 93 7.06 2.73 16.01
C LYS A 93 6.79 2.81 17.51
N LEU A 94 5.95 3.73 17.95
CA LEU A 94 5.60 3.93 19.36
C LEU A 94 4.97 2.68 20.00
N GLN A 95 4.15 1.94 19.24
CA GLN A 95 3.63 0.64 19.69
C GLN A 95 4.70 -0.40 20.02
N ARG A 96 5.88 -0.30 19.41
CA ARG A 96 7.00 -1.23 19.61
C ARG A 96 7.99 -0.77 20.67
N VAL A 97 7.99 0.51 21.01
CA VAL A 97 8.95 1.07 21.98
C VAL A 97 8.58 0.67 23.41
N ASN A 98 7.30 0.76 23.76
CA ASN A 98 6.82 0.45 25.10
C ASN A 98 5.39 -0.10 25.02
N ARG A 99 5.09 -1.10 25.84
CA ARG A 99 3.75 -1.68 25.95
C ARG A 99 2.71 -0.68 26.43
N ALA A 100 3.02 0.18 27.41
CA ALA A 100 2.09 1.22 27.87
C ALA A 100 1.70 2.15 26.71
N THR A 101 2.69 2.60 25.94
CA THR A 101 2.44 3.41 24.73
C THR A 101 1.67 2.62 23.70
N GLY A 102 1.97 1.33 23.53
CA GLY A 102 1.20 0.43 22.66
C GLY A 102 -0.28 0.33 23.03
N MET A 103 -0.59 0.27 24.33
CA MET A 103 -1.95 0.32 24.84
C MET A 103 -2.62 1.66 24.53
N MET A 104 -1.96 2.78 24.82
CA MET A 104 -2.48 4.13 24.52
C MET A 104 -2.80 4.31 23.04
N VAL A 105 -1.94 3.82 22.13
CA VAL A 105 -2.20 3.87 20.68
C VAL A 105 -3.42 3.04 20.31
N ARG A 106 -3.65 1.87 20.94
CA ARG A 106 -4.83 1.04 20.68
C ARG A 106 -6.13 1.67 21.19
N LEU A 107 -6.04 2.56 22.19
CA LEU A 107 -7.18 3.34 22.70
C LEU A 107 -7.57 4.50 21.77
N LEU A 108 -6.79 4.79 20.71
CA LEU A 108 -7.17 5.82 19.76
C LEU A 108 -8.52 5.50 19.08
N PRO A 109 -9.40 6.48 18.88
CA PRO A 109 -10.72 6.26 18.31
C PRO A 109 -10.65 5.58 16.94
N ASN A 110 -11.32 4.44 16.80
CA ASN A 110 -11.39 3.65 15.57
C ASN A 110 -10.03 3.19 15.03
N PHE A 111 -9.00 3.09 15.87
CA PHE A 111 -7.65 2.74 15.43
C PHE A 111 -7.60 1.43 14.65
N SER A 112 -8.18 0.35 15.20
CA SER A 112 -8.24 -0.96 14.56
C SER A 112 -8.95 -0.92 13.20
N HIS A 113 -10.10 -0.26 13.15
CA HIS A 113 -10.88 -0.10 11.93
C HIS A 113 -10.09 0.68 10.87
N ILE A 114 -9.47 1.80 11.24
CA ILE A 114 -8.65 2.62 10.34
C ILE A 114 -7.45 1.83 9.83
N THR A 115 -6.73 1.11 10.68
CA THR A 115 -5.58 0.32 10.26
C THR A 115 -5.96 -0.82 9.30
N ASN A 116 -7.13 -1.43 9.52
CA ASN A 116 -7.61 -2.51 8.66
C ASN A 116 -8.15 -1.97 7.32
N ALA A 117 -9.00 -0.94 7.36
CA ALA A 117 -9.57 -0.31 6.17
C ALA A 117 -8.51 0.38 5.30
N ALA A 118 -7.54 1.06 5.94
CA ALA A 118 -6.44 1.72 5.23
C ALA A 118 -5.28 0.79 4.90
N LYS A 119 -5.31 -0.51 5.22
CA LYS A 119 -4.14 -1.41 5.05
C LYS A 119 -3.54 -1.33 3.65
N GLY A 120 -4.36 -1.53 2.62
CA GLY A 120 -3.91 -1.44 1.22
C GLY A 120 -3.51 -0.03 0.78
N MET A 121 -4.08 1.02 1.40
CA MET A 121 -3.63 2.40 1.17
C MET A 121 -2.27 2.67 1.82
N LEU A 122 -2.06 2.20 3.05
CA LEU A 122 -0.83 2.35 3.80
C LEU A 122 0.31 1.60 3.11
N GLU A 123 0.08 0.37 2.64
CA GLU A 123 1.05 -0.40 1.85
C GLU A 123 1.50 0.38 0.60
N ARG A 124 0.56 0.95 -0.17
CA ARG A 124 0.89 1.80 -1.32
C ARG A 124 1.56 3.11 -0.94
N ALA A 125 1.15 3.72 0.18
CA ALA A 125 1.72 4.96 0.69
C ALA A 125 3.17 4.78 1.18
N ILE A 126 3.51 3.60 1.72
CA ILE A 126 4.89 3.25 2.10
C ILE A 126 5.79 3.25 0.87
N VAL A 127 5.35 2.60 -0.22
CA VAL A 127 6.10 2.57 -1.50
C VAL A 127 6.33 3.99 -2.04
N LYS A 128 5.33 4.86 -1.92
CA LYS A 128 5.40 6.27 -2.37
C LYS A 128 6.00 7.23 -1.34
N ARG A 129 6.52 6.76 -0.20
CA ARG A 129 7.04 7.56 0.93
C ARG A 129 6.04 8.57 1.53
N LEU A 130 4.74 8.46 1.22
CA LEU A 130 3.68 9.36 1.72
C LEU A 130 3.35 9.12 3.20
N ILE A 131 3.74 7.98 3.76
CA ILE A 131 3.47 7.63 5.16
C ILE A 131 4.14 8.59 6.18
N ALA A 132 5.15 9.34 5.74
CA ALA A 132 5.82 10.34 6.58
C ALA A 132 4.99 11.63 6.77
N ILE A 133 4.01 11.87 5.90
CA ILE A 133 3.19 13.11 5.89
C ILE A 133 1.77 12.83 6.40
N LEU A 134 1.32 11.58 6.32
CA LEU A 134 -0.03 11.18 6.72
C LEU A 134 -0.15 10.99 8.24
N THR A 135 -0.81 11.94 8.89
CA THR A 135 -1.23 11.86 10.30
C THR A 135 -2.42 10.92 10.47
N PHE A 136 -2.55 10.32 11.65
CA PHE A 136 -3.68 9.45 11.97
C PHE A 136 -5.01 10.18 11.82
N ASN A 137 -5.12 11.40 12.35
CA ASN A 137 -6.33 12.20 12.22
C ASN A 137 -6.68 12.50 10.75
N ARG A 138 -5.67 12.74 9.89
CA ARG A 138 -5.91 12.94 8.46
C ARG A 138 -6.46 11.68 7.80
N ILE A 139 -5.89 10.51 8.08
CA ILE A 139 -6.42 9.24 7.53
C ILE A 139 -7.83 8.97 8.04
N ARG A 140 -8.08 9.18 9.33
CA ARG A 140 -9.41 9.07 9.93
C ARG A 140 -10.41 9.96 9.20
N HIS A 141 -10.07 11.23 8.98
CA HIS A 141 -10.90 12.16 8.22
C HIS A 141 -11.13 11.66 6.79
N LEU A 142 -10.11 11.16 6.10
CA LEU A 142 -10.25 10.67 4.73
C LEU A 142 -11.15 9.43 4.62
N LEU A 143 -11.10 8.53 5.60
CA LEU A 143 -11.94 7.33 5.61
C LEU A 143 -13.38 7.61 6.03
N MET A 144 -13.56 8.59 6.92
CA MET A 144 -14.86 8.90 7.52
C MET A 144 -15.58 10.04 6.77
N SER A 145 -14.87 10.80 5.93
CA SER A 145 -15.49 11.86 5.14
C SER A 145 -16.43 11.26 4.11
N ASN A 146 -17.67 11.71 4.17
CA ASN A 146 -18.71 11.46 3.19
C ASN A 146 -18.86 12.63 2.21
N THR A 147 -17.88 13.54 2.15
CA THR A 147 -17.90 14.71 1.27
C THR A 147 -16.69 14.73 0.36
N CYS A 148 -16.88 15.21 -0.87
CA CYS A 148 -15.79 15.46 -1.80
C CYS A 148 -15.01 16.71 -1.37
N GLU A 149 -13.68 16.62 -1.24
CA GLU A 149 -12.84 17.78 -0.89
C GLU A 149 -12.87 18.89 -1.95
N ASN A 150 -13.24 18.58 -3.19
CA ASN A 150 -13.23 19.55 -4.28
C ASN A 150 -14.59 20.25 -4.49
N CYS A 151 -15.68 19.50 -4.47
CA CYS A 151 -17.02 20.04 -4.72
C CYS A 151 -17.93 20.13 -3.50
N GLY A 152 -17.49 19.62 -2.34
CA GLY A 152 -18.27 19.60 -1.09
C GLY A 152 -19.49 18.68 -1.10
N LYS A 153 -19.86 18.12 -2.25
CA LYS A 153 -21.06 17.27 -2.38
C LYS A 153 -20.86 15.94 -1.66
N GLY A 154 -21.90 15.51 -0.95
CA GLY A 154 -22.03 14.15 -0.43
C GLY A 154 -22.41 13.17 -1.53
N GLY A 155 -21.94 11.93 -1.44
CA GLY A 155 -22.15 10.90 -2.46
C GLY A 155 -21.92 9.49 -1.95
N SER A 156 -22.42 8.50 -2.69
CA SER A 156 -22.38 7.08 -2.31
C SER A 156 -21.05 6.38 -2.61
N SER A 157 -20.19 6.96 -3.45
CA SER A 157 -18.88 6.40 -3.76
C SER A 157 -17.81 7.48 -3.86
N PHE A 158 -16.81 7.35 -2.98
CA PHE A 158 -15.60 8.16 -3.01
C PHE A 158 -14.40 7.28 -3.29
N GLN A 159 -13.41 7.84 -3.99
CA GLN A 159 -12.14 7.17 -4.20
C GLN A 159 -11.03 8.00 -3.58
N ILE A 160 -10.27 7.37 -2.69
CA ILE A 160 -9.14 8.03 -2.05
C ILE A 160 -7.95 7.97 -3.00
N THR A 161 -7.53 9.13 -3.50
CA THR A 161 -6.39 9.26 -4.42
C THR A 161 -5.29 10.11 -3.78
N MET A 162 -4.11 9.52 -3.63
CA MET A 162 -2.89 10.07 -3.02
C MET A 162 -3.06 10.49 -1.54
N VAL A 163 -3.94 11.45 -1.22
CA VAL A 163 -4.31 11.92 0.15
C VAL A 163 -5.67 12.67 0.14
N LYS A 164 -6.49 12.54 -0.90
CA LYS A 164 -7.74 13.30 -1.06
C LYS A 164 -8.95 12.40 -1.30
N VAL A 165 -10.09 12.76 -0.72
CA VAL A 165 -11.40 12.13 -0.96
C VAL A 165 -12.05 12.90 -2.11
N LEU A 166 -12.14 12.26 -3.28
CA LEU A 166 -12.76 12.84 -4.46
C LEU A 166 -13.95 11.98 -4.90
N CYS A 167 -15.04 12.63 -5.29
CA CYS A 167 -16.13 11.95 -6.00
C CYS A 167 -15.67 11.56 -7.40
N TYR A 168 -16.39 10.63 -8.02
CA TYR A 168 -16.07 10.14 -9.36
C TYR A 168 -15.98 11.27 -10.40
N GLU A 169 -16.88 12.25 -10.34
CA GLU A 169 -16.89 13.40 -11.26
C GLU A 169 -15.65 14.29 -11.13
N CYS A 170 -15.22 14.59 -9.89
CA CYS A 170 -14.04 15.41 -9.65
C CYS A 170 -12.73 14.64 -9.88
N ARG A 171 -12.75 13.32 -9.76
CA ARG A 171 -11.60 12.47 -10.10
C ARG A 171 -11.45 12.30 -11.61
N ALA A 172 -12.56 12.22 -12.34
CA ALA A 172 -12.53 11.98 -13.77
C ALA A 172 -11.61 13.02 -14.43
N PRO A 173 -10.65 12.59 -15.28
CA PRO A 173 -9.88 13.54 -16.06
C PRO A 173 -10.84 14.44 -16.82
N PRO A 174 -10.50 15.73 -17.05
CA PRO A 174 -11.34 16.62 -17.82
C PRO A 174 -11.79 15.90 -19.09
N ARG A 175 -13.08 15.96 -19.43
CA ARG A 175 -13.60 15.49 -20.72
C ARG A 175 -13.01 16.34 -21.84
N THR A 176 -11.74 16.11 -22.11
CA THR A 176 -10.90 16.48 -23.22
C THR A 176 -10.26 15.13 -23.50
N TRP A 177 -10.64 14.33 -24.48
CA TRP A 177 -10.87 14.65 -25.88
C TRP A 177 -11.71 13.52 -26.49
N ILE A 178 -13.02 13.70 -26.60
CA ILE A 178 -13.81 12.97 -27.61
C ILE A 178 -14.49 14.06 -28.43
N ARG A 179 -13.74 14.54 -29.44
CA ARG A 179 -14.20 15.25 -30.65
C ARG A 179 -12.93 15.69 -31.38
N GLY A 180 -12.64 15.32 -32.63
CA GLY A 180 -13.57 14.81 -33.64
C GLY A 180 -14.60 15.85 -34.11
N ALA A 181 -14.67 17.03 -33.50
CA ALA A 181 -15.46 18.14 -34.04
C ALA A 181 -14.77 19.46 -33.68
N LYS A 182 -14.48 20.20 -34.74
CA LYS A 182 -13.87 21.52 -34.76
C LYS A 182 -14.60 22.49 -33.81
N GLY A 183 -13.78 23.21 -33.04
CA GLY A 183 -14.04 24.58 -32.57
C GLY A 183 -15.23 24.78 -31.65
N LYS A 184 -14.98 24.88 -30.33
CA LYS A 184 -15.25 26.08 -29.52
C LYS A 184 -14.30 26.07 -28.32
N ALA A 185 -13.59 27.18 -28.13
CA ALA A 185 -12.72 27.42 -26.98
C ALA A 185 -13.53 27.32 -25.68
N LYS A 186 -13.05 26.54 -24.71
CA LYS A 186 -13.64 26.50 -23.37
C LYS A 186 -13.12 27.69 -22.56
N VAL A 187 -14.04 28.59 -22.25
CA VAL A 187 -13.91 29.58 -21.18
C VAL A 187 -13.64 28.84 -19.86
N PRO A 188 -12.64 29.25 -19.05
CA PRO A 188 -12.42 28.64 -17.74
C PRO A 188 -13.65 28.86 -16.84
N PRO A 189 -13.98 27.90 -15.95
CA PRO A 189 -15.10 28.08 -15.03
C PRO A 189 -14.79 29.28 -14.13
N LYS A 190 -15.70 30.27 -14.12
CA LYS A 190 -15.66 31.38 -13.18
C LYS A 190 -15.61 30.77 -11.77
N LEU A 191 -14.50 31.00 -11.08
CA LEU A 191 -14.40 30.86 -9.63
C LEU A 191 -15.48 31.77 -9.05
N ASN A 192 -16.59 31.18 -8.59
CA ASN A 192 -17.54 31.91 -7.79
C ASN A 192 -16.84 32.24 -6.49
N ALA A 193 -16.49 33.52 -6.34
CA ALA A 193 -16.12 34.13 -5.09
C ALA A 193 -17.28 33.90 -4.11
N ILE A 194 -17.07 33.02 -3.13
CA ILE A 194 -17.96 32.92 -1.98
C ILE A 194 -17.72 34.19 -1.16
N LYS A 195 -18.70 35.09 -1.18
CA LYS A 195 -18.82 36.18 -0.20
C LYS A 195 -19.62 35.65 1.00
N HIS A 196 -19.11 36.04 2.17
CA HIS A 196 -19.64 35.90 3.53
C HIS A 196 -19.40 34.56 4.23
#